data_AF-A0AA35Z690-F1
#
_entry.id   AF-A0AA35Z690-F1
#
_cell.length_a   1.000
_cell.length_b   1.000
_cell.length_c   1.000
_cell.angle_alpha   90.00
_cell.angle_beta   90.00
_cell.angle_gamma   90.00
#
_symmetry.space_group_name_H-M   'P 1'
#
loop_
_entity.id
_entity.type
_entity.pdbx_description
1 polymer ?
#
loop_
_entity_poly.entity_id
_entity_poly.type
_entity_poly.pdbx_seq_one_letter_code
_entity_poly.pdbx_strand_id
1 'polypeptide(L)'
;MSLTSVKMSEDVWLTCLTHALSTETEEIMGLLLGDIQHSKNGSVTALIWGALPQPRCDRQKDRVETNPEQLTAASVQAEISFICIKLSI
;
A
#
# COMPACT_ATOMS: atom_id res chain seq x y z
N MET A 1 -17.83 -3.84 -7.47
CA MET A 1 -17.55 -2.69 -8.37
C MET A 1 -16.06 -2.69 -8.67
N SER A 2 -15.68 -2.58 -9.94
CA SER A 2 -14.28 -2.55 -10.37
C SER A 2 -13.70 -1.14 -10.22
N LEU A 3 -12.41 -1.06 -9.87
CA LEU A 3 -11.67 0.19 -9.92
C LEU A 3 -11.56 0.68 -11.36
N THR A 4 -11.79 1.99 -11.57
CA THR A 4 -11.65 2.63 -12.88
C THR A 4 -10.24 3.19 -13.07
N SER A 5 -9.64 3.72 -12.01
CA SER A 5 -8.27 4.23 -12.06
C SER A 5 -7.58 4.18 -10.70
N VAL A 6 -6.25 4.21 -10.72
CA VAL A 6 -5.40 4.29 -9.52
C VAL A 6 -4.51 5.51 -9.68
N LYS A 7 -4.47 6.37 -8.68
CA LYS A 7 -3.56 7.52 -8.58
C LYS A 7 -2.68 7.32 -7.37
N MET A 8 -1.37 7.46 -7.55
CA MET A 8 -0.40 7.37 -6.44
C MET A 8 0.41 8.66 -6.35
N SER A 9 0.82 9.02 -5.13
CA SER A 9 1.77 10.10 -4.91
C SER A 9 3.17 9.71 -5.40
N GLU A 10 4.01 10.70 -5.72
CA GLU A 10 5.39 10.49 -6.16
C GLU A 10 6.24 9.82 -5.06
N ASP A 11 6.00 10.17 -3.79
CA ASP A 11 6.71 9.58 -2.65
C ASP A 11 6.43 8.07 -2.52
N VAL A 12 5.18 7.67 -2.79
CA VAL A 12 4.75 6.27 -2.79
C VAL A 12 5.45 5.52 -3.92
N TRP A 13 5.48 6.11 -5.11
CA TRP A 13 6.17 5.55 -6.26
C TRP A 13 7.67 5.32 -5.98
N LEU A 14 8.35 6.33 -5.43
CA LEU A 14 9.77 6.25 -5.10
C LEU A 14 10.05 5.19 -4.04
N THR A 15 9.19 5.08 -3.02
CA THR A 15 9.28 4.06 -1.97
C THR A 15 9.14 2.66 -2.56
N CYS A 16 8.15 2.44 -3.43
CA CYS A 16 7.95 1.16 -4.11
C CYS A 16 9.13 0.79 -5.01
N LEU A 17 9.67 1.76 -5.77
CA LEU A 17 10.83 1.53 -6.64
C LEU A 17 12.08 1.18 -5.83
N THR A 18 12.34 1.91 -4.75
CA THR A 18 13.50 1.68 -3.87
C THR A 18 13.40 0.31 -3.21
N HIS A 19 12.19 -0.07 -2.77
CA HIS A 19 11.94 -1.40 -2.23
C HIS A 19 12.19 -2.47 -3.30
N ALA A 20 11.64 -2.30 -4.51
CA ALA A 20 11.82 -3.20 -5.66
C ALA A 20 13.30 -3.46 -6.00
N LEU A 21 14.14 -2.45 -5.88
CA LEU A 21 15.57 -2.54 -6.19
C LEU A 21 16.45 -2.93 -5.00
N SER A 22 15.87 -3.12 -3.81
CA SER A 22 16.63 -3.45 -2.60
C SER A 22 17.23 -4.86 -2.65
N THR A 23 16.60 -5.79 -3.37
CA THR A 23 17.05 -7.18 -3.49
C THR A 23 16.81 -7.71 -4.90
N GLU A 24 17.85 -8.27 -5.53
CA GLU A 24 17.73 -8.92 -6.85
C GLU A 24 17.40 -10.42 -6.76
N THR A 25 17.64 -11.04 -5.61
CA THR A 25 17.61 -12.50 -5.43
C THR A 25 16.27 -13.03 -4.92
N GLU A 26 15.48 -12.17 -4.28
CA GLU A 26 14.20 -12.53 -3.67
C GLU A 26 13.13 -11.56 -4.15
N GLU A 27 11.95 -12.08 -4.46
CA GLU A 27 10.76 -11.23 -4.58
C GLU A 27 10.47 -10.55 -3.24
N ILE A 28 9.84 -9.40 -3.31
CA ILE A 28 9.48 -8.59 -2.16
C ILE A 28 7.98 -8.34 -2.15
N MET A 29 7.47 -7.92 -1.00
CA MET A 29 6.07 -7.57 -0.85
C MET A 29 5.91 -6.29 -0.03
N GLY A 30 4.74 -5.69 -0.16
CA GLY A 30 4.35 -4.50 0.58
C GLY A 30 2.87 -4.23 0.43
N LEU A 31 2.34 -3.44 1.35
CA LEU A 31 0.95 -3.00 1.33
C LEU A 31 0.90 -1.52 0.95
N LEU A 32 -0.15 -1.15 0.23
CA LEU A 32 -0.42 0.23 -0.15
C LEU A 32 -1.54 0.77 0.73
N LEU A 33 -1.35 2.00 1.21
CA LEU A 33 -2.30 2.73 2.03
C LEU A 33 -2.91 3.84 1.18
N GLY A 34 -4.23 3.90 1.17
CA GLY A 34 -4.95 4.80 0.29
C GLY A 34 -6.43 4.87 0.60
N ASP A 35 -7.08 5.85 -0.01
CA ASP A 35 -8.52 6.07 0.08
C ASP A 35 -9.19 5.77 -1.25
N ILE A 36 -10.48 5.43 -1.19
CA ILE A 36 -11.30 5.21 -2.38
C ILE A 36 -12.19 6.43 -2.60
N GLN A 37 -11.97 7.15 -3.70
CA GLN A 37 -12.81 8.26 -4.11
C GLN A 37 -13.86 7.80 -5.12
N HIS A 38 -15.11 8.05 -4.77
CA HIS A 38 -16.25 7.82 -5.65
C HIS A 38 -16.63 9.13 -6.34
N SER A 39 -16.47 9.18 -7.66
CA SER A 39 -16.93 10.32 -8.45
C SER A 39 -18.43 10.20 -8.73
N LYS A 40 -19.09 11.35 -8.89
CA LYS A 40 -20.52 11.43 -9.28
C LYS A 40 -20.80 10.73 -10.62
N ASN A 41 -19.78 10.55 -11.45
CA ASN A 41 -19.87 9.86 -12.74
C ASN A 41 -19.82 8.32 -12.62
N GLY A 42 -19.87 7.78 -11.41
CA GLY A 42 -19.77 6.33 -11.16
C GLY A 42 -18.35 5.76 -11.28
N SER A 43 -17.34 6.60 -11.57
CA SER A 43 -15.95 6.17 -11.58
C SER A 43 -15.40 6.05 -10.16
N VAL A 44 -14.73 4.93 -9.91
CA VAL A 44 -14.07 4.61 -8.64
C VAL A 44 -12.58 4.78 -8.82
N THR A 45 -11.97 5.69 -8.07
CA THR A 45 -10.54 5.97 -8.14
C THR A 45 -9.89 5.67 -6.80
N ALA A 46 -8.87 4.80 -6.79
CA ALA A 46 -8.04 4.60 -5.61
C ALA A 46 -6.96 5.68 -5.56
N LEU A 47 -6.82 6.35 -4.42
CA LEU A 47 -5.84 7.39 -4.18
C LEU A 47 -4.87 6.92 -3.12
N ILE A 48 -3.66 6.57 -3.55
CA ILE A 48 -2.63 5.94 -2.73
C ILE A 48 -1.70 7.03 -2.19
N TRP A 49 -1.67 7.15 -0.87
CA TRP A 49 -0.88 8.15 -0.16
C TRP A 49 0.27 7.53 0.67
N GLY A 50 0.27 6.21 0.87
CA GLY A 50 1.34 5.52 1.59
C GLY A 50 1.71 4.16 1.00
N ALA A 51 2.96 3.76 1.20
CA ALA A 51 3.44 2.40 0.94
C ALA A 51 4.13 1.87 2.20
N LEU A 52 3.86 0.62 2.53
CA LEU A 52 4.44 -0.10 3.66
C LEU A 52 5.15 -1.36 3.15
N PRO A 53 6.48 -1.31 2.95
CA PRO A 53 7.28 -2.51 2.72
C PRO A 53 7.02 -3.56 3.81
N GLN A 54 6.76 -4.80 3.43
CA GLN A 54 6.56 -5.89 4.39
C GLN A 54 7.60 -6.99 4.19
N PRO A 55 8.23 -7.48 5.26
CA PRO A 55 9.11 -8.64 5.17
C PRO A 55 8.28 -9.88 4.85
N ARG A 56 8.82 -10.77 4.01
CA ARG A 56 8.18 -12.05 3.74
C ARG A 56 8.28 -12.96 4.96
N CYS A 57 7.14 -13.52 5.37
CA CYS A 57 7.10 -14.58 6.39
C CYS A 57 7.51 -15.95 5.80
N ASP A 58 7.22 -16.20 4.52
CA ASP A 58 7.58 -17.43 3.82
C ASP A 58 8.39 -17.10 2.55
N ARG A 59 9.51 -17.80 2.36
CA ARG A 59 10.41 -17.63 1.21
C ARG A 59 10.16 -18.67 0.12
N GLN A 60 9.07 -19.44 0.22
CA GLN A 60 8.68 -20.36 -0.83
C GLN A 60 8.42 -19.60 -2.14
N LYS A 61 9.03 -20.09 -3.22
CA LYS A 61 8.90 -19.50 -4.56
C LYS A 61 7.44 -19.45 -4.99
N ASP A 62 7.01 -18.33 -5.55
CA ASP A 62 5.66 -18.06 -6.06
C ASP A 62 4.53 -17.96 -5.00
N ARG A 63 4.85 -18.12 -3.69
CA ARG A 63 3.89 -17.94 -2.58
C ARG A 63 4.16 -16.62 -1.85
N VAL A 64 3.49 -15.56 -2.29
CA VAL A 64 3.52 -14.24 -1.61
C VAL A 64 2.20 -14.05 -0.88
N GLU A 65 2.15 -14.50 0.38
CA GLU A 65 0.96 -14.39 1.23
C GLU A 65 1.20 -13.39 2.36
N THR A 66 0.19 -12.57 2.66
CA THR A 66 0.22 -11.64 3.79
C THR A 66 -0.38 -12.31 5.02
N ASN A 67 0.38 -12.35 6.12
CA ASN A 67 -0.12 -12.90 7.38
C ASN A 67 -1.24 -12.00 7.95
N PRO A 68 -2.29 -12.52 8.60
CA PRO A 68 -3.33 -11.67 9.20
C PRO A 68 -2.78 -10.69 10.25
N GLU A 69 -1.69 -11.04 10.92
CA GLU A 69 -0.99 -10.13 11.85
C GLU A 69 -0.38 -8.92 11.12
N GLN A 70 0.19 -9.15 9.93
CA GLN A 70 0.75 -8.10 9.08
C GLN A 70 -0.34 -7.17 8.53
N LEU A 71 -1.52 -7.71 8.22
CA LEU A 71 -2.69 -6.92 7.84
C LEU A 71 -3.18 -6.06 9.01
N THR A 72 -3.24 -6.65 10.22
CA THR A 72 -3.68 -5.94 11.42
C THR A 72 -2.70 -4.82 11.81
N ALA A 73 -1.39 -5.07 11.71
CA ALA A 73 -0.39 -4.03 11.95
C ALA A 73 -0.49 -2.89 10.92
N ALA A 74 -0.71 -3.22 9.65
CA ALA A 74 -0.88 -2.24 8.59
C ALA A 74 -2.17 -1.41 8.74
N SER A 75 -3.27 -2.01 9.22
CA SER A 75 -4.50 -1.27 9.49
C SER A 75 -4.33 -0.27 10.64
N VAL A 76 -3.65 -0.66 11.71
CA VAL A 76 -3.30 0.27 12.81
C VAL A 76 -2.43 1.42 12.30
N GLN A 77 -1.43 1.12 11.47
CA GLN A 77 -0.59 2.16 10.87
C GLN A 77 -1.39 3.12 9.98
N ALA A 78 -2.34 2.58 9.20
CA ALA A 78 -3.22 3.39 8.37
C ALA A 78 -4.06 4.37 9.21
N GLU A 79 -4.61 3.92 10.34
CA GLU A 79 -5.36 4.75 11.26
C GLU A 79 -4.51 5.87 11.87
N ILE A 80 -3.28 5.55 12.31
CA ILE A 80 -2.34 6.53 12.88
C ILE A 80 -1.98 7.60 11.83
N SER A 81 -1.63 7.18 10.61
CA SER A 81 -1.31 8.09 9.52
C SER A 81 -2.50 8.97 9.13
N PHE A 82 -3.72 8.40 9.13
CA PHE A 82 -4.94 9.16 8.85
C PHE A 82 -5.20 10.26 9.89
N ILE A 83 -4.99 9.96 11.17
CA ILE A 83 -5.13 10.94 12.26
C ILE A 83 -4.07 12.04 12.12
N CYS A 84 -2.82 11.68 11.83
CA CYS A 84 -1.74 12.65 11.66
C CYS A 84 -1.96 13.59 10.47
N ILE A 85 -2.41 13.05 9.33
CA ILE A 85 -2.74 13.84 8.14
C ILE A 85 -3.89 14.81 8.42
N LYS A 86 -4.94 14.39 9.16
CA LYS A 86 -6.05 15.27 9.52
C LYS A 86 -5.73 16.31 10.60
N LEU A 87 -4.78 16.04 11.50
CA LEU A 87 -4.39 17.00 12.53
C LEU A 87 -3.44 18.08 12.01
N SER A 88 -2.74 17.82 10.92
CA SER A 88 -1.77 18.74 10.32
C SER A 88 -2.39 19.70 9.29
N ILE A 89 -3.70 19.60 9.02
CA ILE A 89 -4.51 20.48 8.15
C ILE A 89 -5.50 21.24 9.02
#